data_AF-A0AAV5Z689-F1
#
_entry.id   AF-A0AAV5Z689-F1
#
_cell.length_a   1.000
_cell.length_b   1.000
_cell.length_c   1.000
_cell.angle_alpha   90.00
_cell.angle_beta   90.00
_cell.angle_gamma   90.00
#
_symmetry.space_group_name_H-M   'P 1'
#
loop_
_entity.id
_entity.type
_entity.pdbx_description
1 polymer ?
#
loop_
_entity_poly.entity_id
_entity_poly.type
_entity_poly.pdbx_seq_one_letter_code
_entity_poly.pdbx_strand_id
1 'polypeptide(L)'
;MPYHLASTAWSPRRVLRERTAHCLEGAVFAAAALRVLGLPPLLLDLEAVQDTDHVVAVFRIRGHWGAIAKSNFSGLRYREPVHRSLRELVMSYFDGYINLRGDRTLRAYSRPVDLARFDRRRPGWMTTEEDLWWIAEYLLDIPHTRLLRPAMVRVLSRADRRALTAARVGQREH
;
A
#
# COMPACT_ATOMS: atom_id res chain seq x y z
N MET A 1 -3.11 15.20 3.19
CA MET A 1 -2.05 15.18 2.17
C MET A 1 -2.62 14.79 0.81
N PRO A 2 -2.51 15.63 -0.24
CA PRO A 2 -2.91 15.32 -1.62
C PRO A 2 -2.13 14.12 -2.21
N TYR A 3 -2.69 13.51 -3.25
CA TYR A 3 -1.99 12.50 -4.05
C TYR A 3 -1.21 13.23 -5.16
N HIS A 4 -0.03 12.75 -5.56
CA HIS A 4 0.66 13.26 -6.76
C HIS A 4 0.97 12.11 -7.73
N LEU A 5 1.16 12.46 -8.99
CA LEU A 5 1.54 11.55 -10.06
C LEU A 5 2.96 11.95 -10.46
N ALA A 6 3.95 11.38 -9.76
CA ALA A 6 5.36 11.68 -9.95
C ALA A 6 6.15 10.36 -9.99
N SER A 7 7.24 10.35 -10.77
CA SER A 7 8.18 9.24 -10.80
C SER A 7 9.26 9.47 -9.75
N THR A 8 8.89 9.38 -8.48
CA THR A 8 9.77 9.63 -7.33
C THR A 8 9.67 8.51 -6.29
N ALA A 9 10.59 8.48 -5.33
CA ALA A 9 10.50 7.59 -4.17
C ALA A 9 10.98 8.33 -2.91
N TRP A 10 10.33 9.44 -2.60
CA TRP A 10 10.74 10.34 -1.52
C TRP A 10 10.83 9.68 -0.15
N SER A 11 11.83 10.14 0.61
CA SER A 11 11.95 9.85 2.03
C SER A 11 10.83 10.49 2.85
N PRO A 12 10.59 10.01 4.09
CA PRO A 12 9.67 10.64 5.04
C PRO A 12 9.92 12.15 5.23
N ARG A 13 11.19 12.60 5.28
CA ARG A 13 11.54 14.02 5.35
C ARG A 13 11.01 14.81 4.16
N ARG A 14 11.19 14.29 2.94
CA ARG A 14 10.72 14.95 1.72
C ARG A 14 9.20 14.99 1.67
N VAL A 15 8.51 13.89 2.00
CA VAL A 15 7.04 13.87 2.10
C VAL A 15 6.51 14.92 3.07
N LEU A 16 7.14 15.09 4.24
CA LEU A 16 6.78 16.14 5.21
C LEU A 16 6.96 17.55 4.65
N ARG A 17 8.04 17.81 3.92
CA ARG A 17 8.34 19.11 3.32
C ARG A 17 7.35 19.45 2.20
N GLU A 18 7.18 18.53 1.25
CA GLU A 18 6.38 18.74 0.04
C GLU A 18 4.87 18.59 0.29
N ARG A 19 4.47 17.95 1.40
CA ARG A 19 3.08 17.75 1.81
C ARG A 19 2.23 17.09 0.72
N THR A 20 2.81 16.17 -0.04
CA THR A 20 2.15 15.30 -1.03
C THR A 20 2.89 13.96 -1.11
N ALA A 21 2.19 12.91 -1.52
CA ALA A 21 2.78 11.58 -1.75
C ALA A 21 1.88 10.69 -2.61
N HIS A 22 2.47 9.74 -3.33
CA HIS A 22 1.78 8.58 -3.89
C HIS A 22 1.80 7.40 -2.90
N CYS A 23 1.40 6.20 -3.33
CA CYS A 23 1.25 5.04 -2.45
C CYS A 23 2.53 4.65 -1.71
N LEU A 24 3.63 4.38 -2.43
CA LEU A 24 4.93 4.02 -1.86
C LEU A 24 5.43 5.05 -0.84
N GLU A 25 5.55 6.31 -1.24
CA GLU A 25 6.02 7.39 -0.38
C GLU A 25 5.13 7.60 0.85
N GLY A 26 3.80 7.52 0.67
CA GLY A 26 2.84 7.61 1.76
C GLY A 26 2.96 6.45 2.75
N ALA A 27 3.22 5.24 2.26
CA ALA A 27 3.45 4.06 3.10
C ALA A 27 4.78 4.14 3.85
N VAL A 28 5.87 4.54 3.20
CA VAL A 28 7.17 4.73 3.85
C VAL A 28 7.10 5.83 4.92
N PHE A 29 6.43 6.94 4.63
CA PHE A 29 6.17 8.00 5.60
C PHE A 29 5.32 7.50 6.79
N ALA A 30 4.26 6.73 6.53
CA ALA A 30 3.43 6.16 7.59
C ALA A 30 4.21 5.14 8.45
N ALA A 31 5.05 4.30 7.86
CA ALA A 31 5.92 3.37 8.58
C ALA A 31 6.91 4.11 9.49
N ALA A 32 7.49 5.21 8.99
CA ALA A 32 8.33 6.10 9.80
C ALA A 32 7.55 6.72 10.97
N ALA A 33 6.31 7.16 10.76
CA ALA A 33 5.45 7.68 11.83
C ALA A 33 5.09 6.62 12.87
N LEU A 34 4.75 5.40 12.43
CA LEU A 34 4.50 4.25 13.32
C LEU A 34 5.73 3.95 14.18
N ARG A 35 6.93 4.01 13.62
CA ARG A 35 8.18 3.88 14.36
C ARG A 35 8.33 4.92 15.46
N VAL A 36 8.04 6.18 15.17
CA VAL A 36 8.07 7.26 16.17
C VAL A 36 7.06 6.99 17.30
N LEU A 37 5.93 6.36 16.98
CA LEU A 37 4.90 5.95 17.95
C LEU A 37 5.24 4.64 18.70
N GLY A 38 6.43 4.07 18.51
CA GLY A 38 6.86 2.84 19.18
C GLY A 38 6.36 1.54 18.54
N LEU A 39 5.78 1.60 17.34
CA LEU A 39 5.36 0.44 16.56
C LEU A 39 6.43 0.07 15.51
N PRO A 40 6.55 -1.19 15.10
CA PRO A 40 7.51 -1.56 14.05
C PRO A 40 7.14 -0.89 12.71
N PRO A 41 8.12 -0.37 11.93
CA PRO A 41 7.89 0.26 10.63
C PRO A 41 7.66 -0.79 9.54
N LEU A 42 6.49 -1.43 9.56
CA LEU A 42 6.17 -2.51 8.65
C LEU A 42 5.51 -2.00 7.36
N LEU A 43 6.01 -2.45 6.23
CA LEU A 43 5.37 -2.31 4.92
C LEU A 43 4.76 -3.64 4.46
N LEU A 44 3.69 -3.55 3.70
CA LEU A 44 3.05 -4.64 2.99
C LEU A 44 2.83 -4.21 1.54
N ASP A 45 3.29 -5.04 0.61
CA ASP A 45 3.07 -4.83 -0.82
C ASP A 45 1.88 -5.65 -1.31
N LEU A 46 1.01 -5.02 -2.10
CA LEU A 46 -0.19 -5.59 -2.67
C LEU A 46 -0.04 -5.65 -4.19
N GLU A 47 -0.04 -6.86 -4.74
CA GLU A 47 0.19 -7.12 -6.15
C GLU A 47 -1.13 -7.21 -6.92
N ALA A 48 -1.24 -6.49 -8.02
CA ALA A 48 -2.42 -6.45 -8.87
C ALA A 48 -2.09 -6.80 -10.32
N VAL A 49 -3.09 -7.33 -11.04
CA VAL A 49 -2.95 -7.71 -12.46
C VAL A 49 -3.67 -6.73 -13.36
N GLN A 50 -2.99 -6.25 -14.41
CA GLN A 50 -3.51 -5.23 -15.34
C GLN A 50 -3.96 -3.93 -14.63
N ASP A 51 -3.24 -3.61 -13.55
CA ASP A 51 -3.45 -2.47 -12.66
C ASP A 51 -2.10 -2.12 -12.01
N THR A 52 -2.05 -1.06 -11.21
CA THR A 52 -0.85 -0.70 -10.44
C THR A 52 -0.83 -1.41 -9.09
N ASP A 53 0.35 -1.86 -8.66
CA ASP A 53 0.56 -2.37 -7.30
C ASP A 53 0.39 -1.26 -6.25
N HIS A 54 0.20 -1.67 -4.99
CA HIS A 54 -0.10 -0.76 -3.90
C HIS A 54 0.63 -1.13 -2.62
N VAL A 55 1.45 -0.21 -2.11
CA VAL A 55 2.17 -0.39 -0.85
C VAL A 55 1.39 0.26 0.28
N VAL A 56 1.28 -0.43 1.42
CA VAL A 56 0.62 0.06 2.63
C VAL A 56 1.52 -0.13 3.85
N ALA A 57 1.43 0.78 4.83
CA ALA A 57 2.06 0.58 6.13
C ALA A 57 1.11 -0.19 7.03
N VAL A 58 1.55 -1.31 7.60
CA VAL A 58 0.72 -2.14 8.46
C VAL A 58 1.14 -2.02 9.92
N PHE A 59 0.18 -2.14 10.81
CA PHE A 59 0.42 -2.09 12.26
C PHE A 59 -0.47 -3.09 12.97
N ARG A 60 -0.10 -3.48 14.19
CA ARG A 60 -0.84 -4.45 14.99
C ARG A 60 -1.12 -3.91 16.39
N ILE A 61 -2.39 -3.85 16.78
CA ILE A 61 -2.84 -3.40 18.10
C ILE A 61 -3.71 -4.50 18.70
N ARG A 62 -3.42 -4.90 19.95
CA ARG A 62 -4.17 -5.95 20.67
C ARG A 62 -4.41 -7.21 19.83
N GLY A 63 -3.39 -7.66 19.11
CA GLY A 63 -3.45 -8.86 18.27
C GLY A 63 -4.11 -8.70 16.90
N HIS A 64 -4.61 -7.52 16.54
CA HIS A 64 -5.33 -7.26 15.28
C HIS A 64 -4.58 -6.29 14.38
N TRP A 65 -4.63 -6.55 13.08
CA TRP A 65 -3.95 -5.81 12.02
C TRP A 65 -4.80 -4.67 11.49
N GLY A 66 -4.18 -3.50 11.33
CA GLY A 66 -4.70 -2.35 10.61
C GLY A 66 -3.67 -1.86 9.59
N ALA A 67 -4.06 -0.87 8.79
CA ALA A 67 -3.19 -0.30 7.77
C ALA A 67 -3.39 1.21 7.57
N ILE A 68 -2.29 1.90 7.29
CA ILE A 68 -2.26 3.29 6.83
C ILE A 68 -1.82 3.26 5.37
N ALA A 69 -2.63 3.84 4.49
CA ALA A 69 -2.38 3.81 3.06
C ALA A 69 -2.80 5.11 2.38
N LYS A 70 -2.09 5.45 1.30
CA LYS A 70 -2.36 6.60 0.45
C LYS A 70 -2.67 6.10 -0.96
N SER A 71 -3.87 6.38 -1.46
CA SER A 71 -4.27 5.96 -2.81
C SER A 71 -5.02 7.06 -3.55
N ASN A 72 -4.95 6.98 -4.88
CA ASN A 72 -5.75 7.76 -5.82
C ASN A 72 -7.19 7.23 -5.92
N PHE A 73 -7.44 6.00 -5.43
CA PHE A 73 -8.77 5.41 -5.31
C PHE A 73 -9.28 5.53 -3.88
N SER A 74 -10.55 5.85 -3.73
CA SER A 74 -11.18 6.16 -2.43
C SER A 74 -11.17 4.96 -1.47
N GLY A 75 -11.37 3.75 -2.01
CA GLY A 75 -11.46 2.51 -1.24
C GLY A 75 -10.14 1.96 -0.71
N LEU A 76 -8.98 2.43 -1.20
CA LEU A 76 -7.66 1.81 -0.96
C LEU A 76 -6.81 2.57 0.07
N ARG A 77 -7.45 3.04 1.15
CA ARG A 77 -6.86 3.90 2.19
C ARG A 77 -6.76 3.18 3.55
N TYR A 78 -6.99 3.89 4.64
CA TYR A 78 -6.88 3.37 6.01
C TYR A 78 -7.79 2.15 6.27
N ARG A 79 -7.33 1.30 7.19
CA ARG A 79 -8.08 0.17 7.75
C ARG A 79 -7.87 0.11 9.26
N GLU A 80 -8.98 0.01 9.99
CA GLU A 80 -8.96 -0.17 11.43
C GLU A 80 -8.25 -1.48 11.83
N PRO A 81 -7.61 -1.54 13.01
CA PRO A 81 -6.94 -2.73 13.51
C PRO A 81 -7.95 -3.75 14.04
N VAL A 82 -8.76 -4.33 13.15
CA VAL A 82 -9.81 -5.32 13.46
C VAL A 82 -9.58 -6.67 12.77
N HIS A 83 -8.56 -6.78 11.93
CA HIS A 83 -8.30 -7.97 11.12
C HIS A 83 -7.38 -8.94 11.88
N ARG A 84 -7.77 -10.21 12.03
CA ARG A 84 -6.99 -11.20 12.80
C ARG A 84 -5.73 -11.64 12.07
N SER A 85 -5.78 -11.64 10.74
CA SER A 85 -4.66 -12.01 9.87
C SER A 85 -4.39 -10.96 8.81
N LEU A 86 -3.17 -10.97 8.26
CA LEU A 86 -2.83 -10.12 7.11
C LEU A 86 -3.69 -10.46 5.89
N ARG A 87 -4.03 -11.73 5.69
CA ARG A 87 -4.95 -12.13 4.62
C ARG A 87 -6.30 -11.46 4.78
N GLU A 88 -6.87 -11.42 5.98
CA GLU A 88 -8.14 -10.71 6.24
C GLU A 88 -8.02 -9.20 5.96
N LEU A 89 -6.93 -8.58 6.41
CA LEU A 89 -6.65 -7.17 6.13
C LEU A 89 -6.57 -6.93 4.60
N VAL A 90 -5.83 -7.77 3.87
CA VAL A 90 -5.68 -7.64 2.42
C VAL A 90 -7.02 -7.88 1.70
N MET A 91 -7.81 -8.87 2.14
CA MET A 91 -9.15 -9.11 1.59
C MET A 91 -10.08 -7.92 1.79
N SER A 92 -9.88 -7.07 2.81
CA SER A 92 -10.65 -5.84 2.98
C SER A 92 -10.41 -4.79 1.89
N TYR A 93 -9.33 -4.91 1.12
CA TYR A 93 -9.05 -4.09 -0.05
C TYR A 93 -9.63 -4.68 -1.34
N PHE A 94 -9.89 -5.98 -1.38
CA PHE A 94 -10.17 -6.75 -2.60
C PHE A 94 -11.29 -6.14 -3.45
N ASP A 95 -12.45 -5.85 -2.87
CA ASP A 95 -13.58 -5.29 -3.61
C ASP A 95 -13.38 -3.83 -4.03
N GLY A 96 -12.48 -3.10 -3.37
CA GLY A 96 -12.13 -1.73 -3.75
C GLY A 96 -11.00 -1.66 -4.79
N TYR A 97 -10.30 -2.76 -5.02
CA TYR A 97 -9.15 -2.84 -5.92
C TYR A 97 -9.63 -3.17 -7.34
N ILE A 98 -10.12 -2.13 -8.02
CA ILE A 98 -10.80 -2.21 -9.30
C ILE A 98 -10.09 -1.30 -10.31
N ASN A 99 -9.77 -1.83 -11.49
CA ASN A 99 -9.17 -1.03 -12.56
C ASN A 99 -10.22 -0.18 -13.31
N LEU A 100 -9.77 0.63 -14.27
CA LEU A 100 -10.66 1.51 -15.02
C LEU A 100 -11.69 0.76 -15.90
N ARG A 101 -11.51 -0.53 -16.15
CA ARG A 101 -12.46 -1.41 -16.87
C ARG A 101 -13.51 -2.06 -15.97
N GLY A 102 -13.39 -1.90 -14.65
CA GLY A 102 -14.27 -2.53 -13.67
C GLY A 102 -13.82 -3.92 -13.24
N ASP A 103 -12.64 -4.39 -13.64
CA ASP A 103 -12.14 -5.71 -13.23
C ASP A 103 -11.53 -5.62 -11.82
N ARG A 104 -11.76 -6.62 -10.96
CA ARG A 104 -11.08 -6.74 -9.66
C ARG A 104 -9.68 -7.29 -9.87
N THR A 105 -8.66 -6.54 -9.48
CA THR A 105 -7.28 -6.76 -9.95
C THR A 105 -6.31 -7.25 -8.88
N LEU A 106 -6.61 -7.10 -7.59
CA LEU A 106 -5.77 -7.60 -6.51
C LEU A 106 -5.58 -9.13 -6.57
N ARG A 107 -4.34 -9.62 -6.53
CA ARG A 107 -4.00 -11.05 -6.68
C ARG A 107 -3.13 -11.61 -5.59
N ALA A 108 -2.20 -10.85 -5.05
CA ALA A 108 -1.27 -11.35 -4.05
C ALA A 108 -0.84 -10.25 -3.08
N TYR A 109 -0.15 -10.66 -2.03
CA TYR A 109 0.45 -9.74 -1.07
C TYR A 109 1.75 -10.34 -0.53
N SER A 110 2.73 -9.49 -0.25
CA SER A 110 3.99 -9.93 0.35
C SER A 110 3.85 -10.27 1.84
N ARG A 111 4.90 -10.82 2.43
CA ARG A 111 5.06 -10.82 3.89
C ARG A 111 5.37 -9.39 4.39
N PRO A 112 5.04 -9.02 5.64
CA PRO A 112 5.44 -7.72 6.18
C PRO A 112 6.95 -7.55 6.14
N VAL A 113 7.38 -6.37 5.70
CA VAL A 113 8.78 -5.96 5.66
C VAL A 113 9.03 -4.92 6.72
N ASP A 114 9.82 -5.28 7.72
CA ASP A 114 10.28 -4.33 8.73
C ASP A 114 11.43 -3.48 8.20
N LEU A 115 11.19 -2.18 8.00
CA LEU A 115 12.20 -1.25 7.50
C LEU A 115 13.37 -1.06 8.47
N ALA A 116 13.21 -1.36 9.78
CA ALA A 116 14.31 -1.28 10.74
C ALA A 116 15.47 -2.22 10.39
N ARG A 117 15.20 -3.28 9.61
CA ARG A 117 16.23 -4.20 9.12
C ARG A 117 17.25 -3.56 8.17
N PHE A 118 16.91 -2.41 7.61
CA PHE A 118 17.79 -1.66 6.70
C PHE A 118 18.61 -0.60 7.42
N ASP A 119 18.34 -0.29 8.69
CA ASP A 119 18.99 0.81 9.41
C ASP A 119 20.53 0.75 9.37
N ARG A 120 21.11 -0.46 9.42
CA ARG A 120 22.57 -0.66 9.33
C ARG A 120 23.12 -0.49 7.92
N ARG A 121 22.38 -0.90 6.89
CA ARG A 121 22.85 -0.91 5.49
C ARG A 121 22.51 0.37 4.73
N ARG A 122 21.45 1.06 5.15
CA ARG A 122 20.90 2.29 4.58
C ARG A 122 20.60 3.28 5.72
N PRO A 123 21.63 3.73 6.46
CA PRO A 123 21.42 4.66 7.57
C PRO A 123 20.78 5.96 7.06
N GLY A 124 19.88 6.53 7.87
CA GLY A 124 19.26 7.82 7.54
C GLY A 124 18.16 7.78 6.47
N TRP A 125 17.63 6.61 6.08
CA TRP A 125 16.56 6.50 5.09
C TRP A 125 15.32 7.37 5.41
N MET A 126 15.03 7.61 6.70
CA MET A 126 13.92 8.48 7.13
C MET A 126 14.16 9.97 6.80
N THR A 127 15.42 10.38 6.68
CA THR A 127 15.84 11.78 6.63
C THR A 127 16.66 12.14 5.39
N THR A 128 16.98 11.18 4.52
CA THR A 128 17.76 11.45 3.31
C THR A 128 17.01 12.37 2.35
N GLU A 129 17.75 13.15 1.54
CA GLU A 129 17.18 13.89 0.40
C GLU A 129 17.12 13.02 -0.87
N GLU A 130 17.79 11.87 -0.86
CA GLU A 130 17.80 10.91 -1.96
C GLU A 130 16.49 10.12 -2.05
N ASP A 131 16.22 9.57 -3.22
CA ASP A 131 15.09 8.67 -3.44
C ASP A 131 15.38 7.27 -2.87
N LEU A 132 14.33 6.61 -2.39
CA LEU A 132 14.33 5.31 -1.74
C LEU A 132 13.84 4.20 -2.68
N TRP A 133 14.19 4.26 -3.96
CA TRP A 133 13.78 3.28 -4.97
C TRP A 133 14.10 1.83 -4.59
N TRP A 134 15.19 1.64 -3.86
CA TRP A 134 15.59 0.33 -3.32
C TRP A 134 14.51 -0.32 -2.42
N ILE A 135 13.62 0.46 -1.79
CA ILE A 135 12.48 -0.08 -1.03
C ILE A 135 11.48 -0.72 -1.99
N ALA A 136 11.14 -0.03 -3.09
CA ALA A 136 10.22 -0.55 -4.09
C ALA A 136 10.78 -1.81 -4.76
N GLU A 137 12.05 -1.77 -5.17
CA GLU A 137 12.78 -2.91 -5.74
C GLU A 137 12.73 -4.12 -4.78
N TYR A 138 13.07 -3.90 -3.50
CA TYR A 138 13.01 -4.97 -2.50
C TYR A 138 11.61 -5.54 -2.31
N LEU A 139 10.57 -4.70 -2.34
CA LEU A 139 9.18 -5.14 -2.18
C LEU A 139 8.70 -5.98 -3.37
N LEU A 140 9.14 -5.66 -4.59
CA LEU A 140 8.82 -6.41 -5.80
C LEU A 140 9.52 -7.78 -5.84
N ASP A 141 10.75 -7.87 -5.31
CA ASP A 141 11.57 -9.09 -5.39
C ASP A 141 11.20 -10.17 -4.37
N ILE A 142 10.58 -9.80 -3.25
CA ILE A 142 10.26 -10.77 -2.20
C ILE A 142 9.07 -11.65 -2.58
N PRO A 143 8.91 -12.83 -1.96
CA PRO A 143 7.78 -13.70 -2.29
C PRO A 143 6.42 -13.11 -1.92
N HIS A 144 5.46 -13.21 -2.84
CA HIS A 144 4.05 -12.87 -2.61
C HIS A 144 3.17 -14.12 -2.48
N THR A 145 2.23 -14.04 -1.56
CA THR A 145 1.22 -15.06 -1.32
C THR A 145 -0.03 -14.76 -2.14
N ARG A 146 -0.42 -15.69 -3.02
CA ARG A 146 -1.65 -15.55 -3.82
C ARG A 146 -2.89 -15.54 -2.92
N LEU A 147 -3.79 -14.58 -3.15
CA LEU A 147 -5.05 -14.43 -2.42
C LEU A 147 -6.13 -15.40 -2.91
N LEU A 148 -6.14 -15.63 -4.22
CA LEU A 148 -7.18 -16.36 -4.94
C LEU A 148 -6.60 -17.55 -5.69
N ARG A 149 -7.39 -18.62 -5.77
CA ARG A 149 -7.11 -19.75 -6.65
C ARG A 149 -7.45 -19.38 -8.11
N PRO A 150 -6.79 -19.98 -9.11
CA PRO A 150 -7.09 -19.71 -10.52
C PRO A 150 -8.56 -19.93 -10.93
N ALA A 151 -9.26 -20.86 -10.27
CA ALA A 151 -10.69 -21.09 -10.50
C ALA A 151 -11.57 -19.92 -9.99
N MET A 152 -11.20 -19.29 -8.88
CA MET A 152 -11.91 -18.12 -8.34
C MET A 152 -11.76 -16.90 -9.27
N VAL A 153 -10.54 -16.67 -9.79
CA VAL A 153 -10.25 -15.54 -10.68
C VAL A 153 -11.12 -15.59 -11.95
N ARG A 154 -11.35 -16.79 -12.51
CA ARG A 154 -12.13 -17.00 -13.73
C ARG A 154 -13.61 -16.63 -13.60
N VAL A 155 -14.16 -16.61 -12.39
CA VAL A 155 -15.58 -16.36 -12.13
C VAL A 155 -15.84 -15.00 -11.46
N LEU A 156 -14.83 -14.15 -11.34
CA LEU A 156 -15.00 -12.81 -10.79
C LEU A 156 -15.90 -11.97 -11.72
N SER A 157 -16.95 -11.38 -11.13
CA SER A 157 -17.75 -10.38 -11.82
C SER A 157 -16.98 -9.06 -11.95
N ARG A 158 -17.36 -8.27 -12.95
CA ARG A 158 -16.98 -6.86 -12.99
C ARG A 158 -17.72 -6.08 -11.92
N ALA A 159 -17.07 -5.06 -11.38
CA ALA A 159 -17.72 -4.07 -10.55
C ALA A 159 -18.77 -3.32 -11.37
N ASP A 160 -19.91 -3.02 -10.75
CA ASP A 160 -20.93 -2.21 -11.38
C ASP A 160 -20.47 -0.75 -11.52
N ARG A 161 -21.23 0.03 -12.29
CA ARG A 161 -20.93 1.44 -12.54
C ARG A 161 -20.92 2.27 -11.25
N ARG A 162 -21.78 1.97 -10.28
CA ARG A 162 -21.87 2.71 -9.03
C ARG A 162 -20.62 2.52 -8.19
N ALA A 163 -20.14 1.28 -8.05
CA ALA A 163 -18.90 0.95 -7.38
C ALA A 163 -17.71 1.63 -8.05
N LEU A 164 -17.63 1.59 -9.38
CA LEU A 164 -16.55 2.21 -10.13
C LEU A 164 -16.55 3.74 -9.98
N THR A 165 -17.71 4.40 -10.06
CA THR A 165 -17.81 5.85 -9.83
C THR A 165 -17.40 6.20 -8.40
N ALA A 166 -17.87 5.46 -7.40
CA ALA A 166 -17.49 5.68 -6.00
C ALA A 166 -15.98 5.52 -5.76
N ALA A 167 -15.35 4.53 -6.40
CA ALA A 167 -13.92 4.27 -6.28
C ALA A 167 -13.05 5.43 -6.79
N ARG A 168 -13.53 6.18 -7.79
CA ARG A 168 -12.81 7.30 -8.43
C ARG A 168 -13.08 8.67 -7.81
N VAL A 169 -13.93 8.75 -6.78
CA VAL A 169 -14.19 10.03 -6.12
C VAL A 169 -12.90 10.57 -5.49
N GLY A 170 -12.50 11.78 -5.89
CA GLY A 170 -11.27 12.43 -5.42
C GLY A 170 -9.99 11.93 -6.09
N GLN A 171 -10.11 11.15 -7.18
CA GLN A 171 -9.00 10.76 -8.03
C GLN A 171 -8.41 12.00 -8.72
N ARG A 172 -7.08 12.08 -8.78
CA ARG A 172 -6.38 12.99 -9.69
C ARG A 172 -6.22 12.31 -11.05
N GLU A 173 -6.73 12.97 -12.08
CA GLU A 173 -6.51 12.61 -13.47
C GLU A 173 -5.10 13.01 -13.89
N HIS A 174 -4.53 12.26 -14.84
CA HIS A 174 -3.19 12.50 -15.40
C HIS A 174 -3.19 13.70 -16.32
#